data_AF-A0A9Y4JIC6-F1
#
_entry.id   AF-A0A9Y4JIC6-F1
#
_cell.length_a   1.000
_cell.length_b   1.000
_cell.length_c   1.000
_cell.angle_alpha   90.00
_cell.angle_beta   90.00
_cell.angle_gamma   90.00
#
_symmetry.space_group_name_H-M   'P 1'
#
loop_
_entity.id
_entity.type
_entity.pdbx_description
1 polymer ?
#
loop_
_entity_poly.entity_id
_entity_poly.type
_entity_poly.pdbx_seq_one_letter_code
_entity_poly.pdbx_strand_id
1 'polypeptide(L)'
;MHTNLLLERCRLQKRLSTCPEARGSDVELSAESDTVQQPDGEPEEEEEEEEEDVAGSEEPVKEQDLQAQLDAMMAVLSRSDEVEQLVLRNTDLTDDLLLSLAAALKSSPSEVTLLNLNLNLIGPYGAHILLDVLRVKPQVKGLHLFGNKLRDHGLLTLLNGIVELQEQTARAAAALQQAMLFPSEQLLQLPTGWSSFRAFALLELDVGGNGLSSEGVKVLASYVRSHSYLQYLGLAQTSGADLAAWKELFDSLKGNGSLTQIILDENNLGDPGVRLLADMLKENASLRQVDLDRNGISDVGGNDIMGALLCRTQFPLLHLSLQENGISAGLMSRIQEEVKYT
;
A
#
# COMPACT_ATOMS: atom_id res chain seq x y z
N MET A 1 -3.19 13.12 13.29
CA MET A 1 -3.28 13.49 11.86
C MET A 1 -3.39 12.28 10.92
N HIS A 2 -3.22 11.02 11.37
CA HIS A 2 -3.27 9.83 10.50
C HIS A 2 -4.66 9.19 10.32
N THR A 3 -5.64 9.47 11.20
CA THR A 3 -7.00 8.91 11.13
C THR A 3 -7.85 9.44 9.95
N ASN A 4 -7.35 10.43 9.19
CA ASN A 4 -8.03 10.98 8.02
C ASN A 4 -7.65 10.26 6.71
N LEU A 5 -6.52 9.55 6.68
CA LEU A 5 -6.03 8.87 5.47
C LEU A 5 -6.89 7.65 5.09
N LEU A 6 -7.46 6.94 6.07
CA LEU A 6 -8.27 5.74 5.82
C LEU A 6 -9.68 6.05 5.31
N LEU A 7 -10.33 7.06 5.89
CA LEU A 7 -11.62 7.55 5.41
C LEU A 7 -11.51 8.12 3.99
N GLU A 8 -10.39 8.76 3.67
CA GLU A 8 -10.07 9.21 2.31
C GLU A 8 -9.79 8.02 1.36
N ARG A 9 -9.01 7.01 1.79
CA ARG A 9 -8.73 5.76 1.04
C ARG A 9 -10.02 5.00 0.68
N CYS A 10 -10.91 4.78 1.66
CA CYS A 10 -12.18 4.08 1.47
C CYS A 10 -13.21 4.89 0.65
N ARG A 11 -13.26 6.23 0.83
CA ARG A 11 -14.14 7.11 0.04
C ARG A 11 -13.74 7.15 -1.44
N LEU A 12 -12.44 7.18 -1.74
CA LEU A 12 -11.95 7.18 -3.12
C LEU A 12 -12.28 5.86 -3.83
N GLN A 13 -12.05 4.72 -3.17
CA GLN A 13 -12.30 3.42 -3.77
C GLN A 13 -13.80 3.11 -3.96
N LYS A 14 -14.67 3.46 -2.99
CA LYS A 14 -16.13 3.32 -3.15
C LYS A 14 -16.70 4.21 -4.25
N ARG A 15 -16.15 5.41 -4.45
CA ARG A 15 -16.54 6.29 -5.56
C ARG A 15 -16.14 5.72 -6.92
N LEU A 16 -15.05 4.95 -6.99
CA LEU A 16 -14.58 4.31 -8.22
C LEU A 16 -15.34 3.01 -8.53
N SER A 17 -15.74 2.24 -7.51
CA SER A 17 -16.51 1.00 -7.68
C SER A 17 -18.02 1.22 -7.96
N THR A 18 -18.49 2.47 -7.93
CA THR A 18 -19.90 2.84 -8.14
C THR A 18 -20.15 3.59 -9.45
N CYS A 19 -19.13 3.72 -10.32
CA CYS A 19 -19.36 4.08 -11.71
C CYS A 19 -20.10 2.91 -12.40
N PRO A 20 -21.29 3.14 -13.00
CA PRO A 20 -22.08 2.05 -13.55
C PRO A 20 -21.37 1.45 -14.77
N GLU A 21 -20.96 0.19 -14.66
CA GLU A 21 -20.74 -0.66 -15.82
C GLU A 21 -22.06 -0.74 -16.60
N ALA A 22 -21.95 -0.58 -17.92
CA ALA A 22 -23.06 -0.63 -18.85
C ALA A 22 -23.89 -1.91 -18.61
N ARG A 23 -25.21 -1.70 -18.55
CA ARG A 23 -26.22 -2.75 -18.32
C ARG A 23 -25.98 -3.97 -19.20
N GLY A 24 -25.97 -5.13 -18.55
CA GLY A 24 -25.93 -6.43 -19.21
C GLY A 24 -27.09 -6.63 -20.18
N SER A 25 -26.77 -7.24 -21.31
CA SER A 25 -27.73 -7.86 -22.21
C SER A 25 -28.08 -9.24 -21.66
N ASP A 26 -29.22 -9.35 -20.98
CA ASP A 26 -29.84 -10.64 -20.70
C ASP A 26 -30.55 -11.13 -21.97
N VAL A 27 -30.06 -12.24 -22.50
CA VAL A 27 -30.70 -13.02 -23.55
C VAL A 27 -31.53 -14.09 -22.86
N GLU A 28 -32.87 -13.97 -22.91
CA GLU A 28 -33.77 -15.11 -22.77
C GLU A 28 -34.79 -15.13 -23.92
N LEU A 29 -35.01 -16.36 -24.40
CA LEU A 29 -35.71 -16.75 -25.62
C LEU A 29 -37.19 -17.06 -25.34
N SER A 30 -37.97 -17.04 -26.45
CA SER A 30 -39.27 -17.69 -26.72
C SER A 30 -40.54 -16.92 -26.28
N ALA A 31 -41.68 -16.93 -26.98
CA ALA A 31 -42.12 -17.34 -28.34
C ALA A 31 -43.57 -16.81 -28.54
N GLU A 32 -43.97 -16.53 -29.81
CA GLU A 32 -45.30 -16.70 -30.48
C GLU A 32 -46.62 -16.35 -29.70
N SER A 33 -47.70 -15.74 -30.23
CA SER A 33 -48.20 -15.48 -31.59
C SER A 33 -49.37 -14.44 -31.62
N ASP A 34 -49.70 -14.00 -32.84
CA ASP A 34 -51.02 -13.72 -33.45
C ASP A 34 -51.93 -12.52 -33.09
N THR A 35 -52.02 -11.65 -34.12
CA THR A 35 -53.21 -11.10 -34.82
C THR A 35 -53.94 -9.80 -34.40
N VAL A 36 -53.74 -8.78 -35.25
CA VAL A 36 -54.72 -8.00 -36.07
C VAL A 36 -55.79 -7.14 -35.36
N GLN A 37 -55.66 -5.80 -35.46
CA GLN A 37 -56.57 -4.88 -36.20
C GLN A 37 -56.13 -3.40 -36.10
N GLN A 38 -56.10 -2.72 -37.25
CA GLN A 38 -56.02 -1.27 -37.50
C GLN A 38 -57.46 -0.75 -37.84
N PRO A 39 -57.75 0.55 -38.05
CA PRO A 39 -56.96 1.79 -37.86
C PRO A 39 -57.78 2.98 -37.25
N ASP A 40 -57.18 4.18 -37.34
CA ASP A 40 -57.77 5.53 -37.43
C ASP A 40 -57.61 6.46 -36.22
N GLY A 41 -56.81 7.51 -36.43
CA GLY A 41 -56.67 8.66 -35.55
C GLY A 41 -55.30 9.35 -35.71
N GLU A 42 -55.17 10.22 -36.71
CA GLU A 42 -54.22 11.35 -36.71
C GLU A 42 -54.23 12.05 -35.32
N PRO A 43 -53.12 12.66 -34.83
CA PRO A 43 -52.57 13.82 -35.52
C PRO A 43 -51.08 14.22 -35.25
N GLU A 44 -50.71 15.30 -35.93
CA GLU A 44 -49.67 16.33 -35.64
C GLU A 44 -48.21 16.06 -36.04
N GLU A 45 -47.79 16.93 -36.97
CA GLU A 45 -46.44 17.17 -37.45
C GLU A 45 -45.60 17.76 -36.30
N GLU A 46 -44.55 17.05 -35.89
CA GLU A 46 -43.42 17.64 -35.17
C GLU A 46 -42.20 17.57 -36.08
N GLU A 47 -41.56 18.72 -36.25
CA GLU A 47 -40.43 18.98 -37.14
C GLU A 47 -39.22 18.12 -36.71
N GLU A 48 -38.73 17.27 -37.60
CA GLU A 48 -37.44 16.59 -37.46
C GLU A 48 -36.32 17.64 -37.63
N GLU A 49 -35.73 18.08 -36.52
CA GLU A 49 -34.39 18.70 -36.56
C GLU A 49 -33.37 17.60 -36.87
N GLU A 50 -32.85 17.62 -38.10
CA GLU A 50 -31.65 16.86 -38.51
C GLU A 50 -30.46 17.34 -37.66
N GLU A 51 -30.19 16.70 -36.52
CA GLU A 51 -28.87 16.80 -35.89
C GLU A 51 -27.89 15.95 -36.71
N GLU A 52 -27.05 16.64 -37.48
CA GLU A 52 -25.88 16.07 -38.13
C GLU A 52 -25.04 15.29 -37.11
N ASP A 53 -24.93 13.98 -37.32
CA ASP A 53 -23.94 13.09 -36.72
C ASP A 53 -22.52 13.60 -37.07
N VAL A 54 -22.04 14.59 -36.32
CA VAL A 54 -20.61 14.86 -36.22
C VAL A 54 -20.06 13.76 -35.32
N ALA A 55 -19.59 12.69 -35.96
CA ALA A 55 -18.69 11.72 -35.38
C ALA A 55 -17.41 12.43 -34.90
N GLY A 56 -17.51 13.06 -33.73
CA GLY A 56 -16.40 13.56 -32.95
C GLY A 56 -15.65 12.36 -32.41
N SER A 57 -14.47 12.12 -32.97
CA SER A 57 -13.46 11.24 -32.41
C SER A 57 -13.17 11.63 -30.96
N GLU A 58 -13.77 10.94 -30.00
CA GLU A 58 -13.35 11.01 -28.60
C GLU A 58 -12.07 10.17 -28.41
N GLU A 59 -10.92 10.74 -28.74
CA GLU A 59 -9.58 10.36 -28.25
C GLU A 59 -8.83 11.66 -27.87
N PRO A 60 -7.73 11.69 -27.10
CA PRO A 60 -7.39 11.14 -25.79
C PRO A 60 -7.00 12.31 -24.84
N VAL A 61 -7.96 13.14 -24.42
CA VAL A 61 -7.64 14.41 -23.73
C VAL A 61 -7.05 14.21 -22.32
N LYS A 62 -7.51 13.17 -21.59
CA LYS A 62 -7.04 12.90 -20.22
C LYS A 62 -5.59 12.41 -20.12
N GLU A 63 -5.12 11.66 -21.11
CA GLU A 63 -3.80 11.03 -21.09
C GLU A 63 -2.69 12.01 -21.47
N GLN A 64 -2.96 12.90 -22.44
CA GLN A 64 -2.05 14.00 -22.79
C GLN A 64 -1.86 14.99 -21.64
N ASP A 65 -2.92 15.30 -20.88
CA ASP A 65 -2.85 16.19 -19.73
C ASP A 65 -2.04 15.57 -18.57
N LEU A 66 -2.18 14.27 -18.32
CA LEU A 66 -1.41 13.56 -17.31
C LEU A 66 0.08 13.51 -17.65
N GLN A 67 0.42 13.18 -18.90
CA GLN A 67 1.81 13.16 -19.35
C GLN A 67 2.45 14.55 -19.22
N ALA A 68 1.73 15.61 -19.63
CA ALA A 68 2.22 16.98 -19.50
C ALA A 68 2.42 17.39 -18.03
N GLN A 69 1.54 16.96 -17.12
CA GLN A 69 1.69 17.19 -15.68
C GLN A 69 2.91 16.44 -15.11
N LEU A 70 3.11 15.17 -15.52
CA LEU A 70 4.26 14.37 -15.13
C LEU A 70 5.56 15.01 -15.64
N ASP A 71 5.57 15.48 -16.89
CA ASP A 71 6.72 16.15 -17.51
C ASP A 71 7.07 17.47 -16.79
N ALA A 72 6.05 18.27 -16.46
CA ALA A 72 6.25 19.50 -15.69
C ALA A 72 6.85 19.22 -14.31
N MET A 73 6.39 18.16 -13.64
CA MET A 73 6.94 17.74 -12.36
C MET A 73 8.37 17.20 -12.50
N MET A 74 8.66 16.39 -13.52
CA MET A 74 10.03 15.91 -13.79
C MET A 74 11.00 17.08 -14.04
N ALA A 75 10.52 18.14 -14.71
CA ALA A 75 11.30 19.37 -14.89
C ALA A 75 11.58 20.09 -13.56
N VAL A 76 10.65 20.08 -12.60
CA VAL A 76 10.88 20.61 -11.24
C VAL A 76 11.87 19.73 -10.46
N LEU A 77 11.70 18.42 -10.47
CA LEU A 77 12.57 17.46 -9.77
C LEU A 77 14.03 17.58 -10.24
N SER A 78 14.26 17.77 -11.53
CA SER A 78 15.62 17.91 -12.08
C SER A 78 16.34 19.19 -11.66
N ARG A 79 15.62 20.21 -11.15
CA ARG A 79 16.18 21.52 -10.81
C ARG A 79 16.19 21.83 -9.31
N SER A 80 15.31 21.18 -8.56
CA SER A 80 15.14 21.40 -7.12
C SER A 80 15.92 20.39 -6.29
N ASP A 81 16.53 20.87 -5.20
CA ASP A 81 17.16 20.08 -4.13
C ASP A 81 16.30 20.04 -2.85
N GLU A 82 15.13 20.68 -2.84
CA GLU A 82 14.27 20.84 -1.66
C GLU A 82 13.20 19.75 -1.50
N VAL A 83 13.07 18.81 -2.44
CA VAL A 83 11.98 17.82 -2.40
C VAL A 83 12.31 16.71 -1.39
N GLU A 84 11.66 16.76 -0.23
CA GLU A 84 11.80 15.75 0.82
C GLU A 84 10.85 14.56 0.62
N GLN A 85 9.65 14.78 0.08
CA GLN A 85 8.65 13.74 -0.12
C GLN A 85 8.04 13.86 -1.51
N LEU A 86 7.93 12.73 -2.21
CA LEU A 86 7.22 12.65 -3.48
C LEU A 86 5.89 11.94 -3.27
N VAL A 87 4.79 12.65 -3.53
CA VAL A 87 3.43 12.13 -3.39
C VAL A 87 2.74 12.19 -4.74
N LEU A 88 2.49 11.02 -5.33
CA LEU A 88 1.80 10.83 -6.59
C LEU A 88 0.75 9.74 -6.41
N ARG A 89 -0.43 10.15 -5.95
CA ARG A 89 -1.52 9.23 -5.64
C ARG A 89 -2.61 9.35 -6.70
N ASN A 90 -3.13 8.21 -7.16
CA ASN A 90 -4.28 8.19 -8.07
C ASN A 90 -4.03 8.99 -9.35
N THR A 91 -2.90 8.72 -10.00
CA THR A 91 -2.45 9.38 -11.23
C THR A 91 -2.29 8.39 -12.37
N ASP A 92 -2.88 7.20 -12.28
CA ASP A 92 -2.75 6.12 -13.28
C ASP A 92 -1.31 5.79 -13.66
N LEU A 93 -0.35 5.97 -12.73
CA LEU A 93 1.07 5.76 -12.99
C LEU A 93 1.35 4.28 -13.32
N THR A 94 1.70 4.02 -14.57
CA THR A 94 2.11 2.70 -15.06
C THR A 94 3.61 2.47 -14.87
N ASP A 95 4.09 1.25 -15.13
CA ASP A 95 5.51 0.93 -15.05
C ASP A 95 6.36 1.74 -16.05
N ASP A 96 5.84 2.05 -17.23
CA ASP A 96 6.55 2.86 -18.25
C ASP A 96 6.68 4.33 -17.82
N LEU A 97 5.61 4.90 -17.25
CA LEU A 97 5.65 6.25 -16.70
C LEU A 97 6.53 6.32 -15.45
N LEU A 98 6.50 5.27 -14.61
CA LEU A 98 7.38 5.14 -13.46
C LEU A 98 8.84 5.06 -13.88
N LEU A 99 9.17 4.44 -15.01
CA LEU A 99 10.53 4.39 -15.56
C LEU A 99 11.05 5.79 -15.90
N SER A 100 10.21 6.60 -16.57
CA SER A 100 10.52 8.00 -16.88
C SER A 100 10.72 8.84 -15.61
N LEU A 101 9.79 8.71 -14.66
CA LEU A 101 9.89 9.35 -13.35
C LEU A 101 11.15 8.94 -12.59
N ALA A 102 11.51 7.65 -12.63
CA ALA A 102 12.70 7.12 -11.99
C ALA A 102 13.98 7.73 -12.58
N ALA A 103 14.03 8.00 -13.89
CA ALA A 103 15.16 8.68 -14.51
C ALA A 103 15.32 10.12 -13.97
N ALA A 104 14.20 10.85 -13.83
CA ALA A 104 14.20 12.19 -13.23
C ALA A 104 14.59 12.15 -11.74
N LEU A 105 14.06 11.20 -10.96
CA LEU A 105 14.40 11.06 -9.55
C LEU A 105 15.87 10.71 -9.33
N LYS A 106 16.43 9.80 -10.13
CA LYS A 106 17.85 9.41 -10.04
C LYS A 106 18.80 10.58 -10.36
N SER A 107 18.41 11.48 -11.25
CA SER A 107 19.20 12.65 -11.63
C SER A 107 18.96 13.89 -10.75
N SER A 108 17.84 13.93 -10.03
CA SER A 108 17.51 15.02 -9.11
C SER A 108 18.54 15.15 -7.98
N PRO A 109 18.90 16.37 -7.54
CA PRO A 109 19.72 16.55 -6.34
C PRO A 109 18.92 16.38 -5.03
N SER A 110 17.59 16.36 -5.09
CA SER A 110 16.71 16.27 -3.90
C SER A 110 16.92 14.99 -3.09
N GLU A 111 17.02 15.12 -1.76
CA GLU A 111 17.14 14.01 -0.82
C GLU A 111 15.76 13.45 -0.41
N VAL A 112 15.06 12.87 -1.38
CA VAL A 112 13.72 12.31 -1.13
C VAL A 112 13.78 11.19 -0.09
N THR A 113 12.97 11.30 0.96
CA THR A 113 12.88 10.34 2.07
C THR A 113 11.62 9.48 2.01
N LEU A 114 10.56 9.92 1.34
CA LEU A 114 9.30 9.20 1.20
C LEU A 114 8.84 9.21 -0.25
N LEU A 115 8.54 8.01 -0.77
CA LEU A 115 7.83 7.82 -2.03
C LEU A 115 6.42 7.30 -1.74
N ASN A 116 5.42 8.13 -1.98
CA ASN A 116 4.02 7.76 -1.85
C ASN A 116 3.38 7.67 -3.23
N LEU A 117 3.29 6.44 -3.74
CA LEU A 117 2.75 6.10 -5.06
C LEU A 117 1.46 5.29 -4.94
N ASN A 118 0.69 5.50 -3.86
CA ASN A 118 -0.54 4.76 -3.61
C ASN A 118 -1.58 4.98 -4.73
N LEU A 119 -2.42 3.97 -4.98
CA LEU A 119 -3.52 4.00 -5.94
C LEU A 119 -3.04 4.29 -7.36
N ASN A 120 -2.07 3.53 -7.85
CA ASN A 120 -1.60 3.64 -9.24
C ASN A 120 -1.64 2.26 -9.91
N LEU A 121 -0.99 2.12 -11.07
CA LEU A 121 -1.02 0.92 -11.89
C LEU A 121 0.35 0.24 -11.94
N ILE A 122 1.19 0.43 -10.90
CA ILE A 122 2.53 -0.14 -10.81
C ILE A 122 2.45 -1.66 -10.72
N GLY A 123 3.01 -2.33 -11.72
CA GLY A 123 3.03 -3.78 -11.86
C GLY A 123 4.30 -4.42 -11.29
N PRO A 124 4.49 -5.73 -11.54
CA PRO A 124 5.68 -6.44 -11.09
C PRO A 124 6.99 -5.89 -11.69
N TYR A 125 6.96 -5.32 -12.90
CA TYR A 125 8.14 -4.72 -13.51
C TYR A 125 8.52 -3.42 -12.80
N GLY A 126 7.54 -2.65 -12.36
CA GLY A 126 7.72 -1.47 -11.52
C GLY A 126 8.51 -1.72 -10.24
N ALA A 127 8.45 -2.93 -9.66
CA ALA A 127 9.28 -3.30 -8.52
C ALA A 127 10.79 -3.18 -8.81
N HIS A 128 11.24 -3.58 -10.01
CA HIS A 128 12.64 -3.43 -10.43
C HIS A 128 13.02 -1.96 -10.59
N ILE A 129 12.12 -1.15 -11.13
CA ILE A 129 12.34 0.29 -11.32
C ILE A 129 12.49 0.99 -9.96
N LEU A 130 11.63 0.65 -8.99
CA LEU A 130 11.71 1.18 -7.63
C LEU A 130 13.04 0.78 -6.97
N LEU A 131 13.49 -0.46 -7.13
CA LEU A 131 14.80 -0.89 -6.63
C LEU A 131 15.96 -0.08 -7.21
N ASP A 132 15.92 0.23 -8.50
CA ASP A 132 16.93 1.09 -9.14
C ASP A 132 16.93 2.50 -8.57
N VAL A 133 15.75 3.04 -8.22
CA VAL A 133 15.65 4.33 -7.51
C VAL A 133 16.28 4.21 -6.12
N LEU A 134 15.92 3.20 -5.33
CA LEU A 134 16.42 3.02 -3.95
C LEU A 134 17.95 2.84 -3.90
N ARG A 135 18.55 2.20 -4.91
CA ARG A 135 20.02 2.06 -5.04
C ARG A 135 20.73 3.42 -5.19
N VAL A 136 20.11 4.36 -5.88
CA VAL A 136 20.67 5.71 -6.12
C VAL A 136 20.28 6.69 -5.02
N LYS A 137 19.12 6.47 -4.38
CA LYS A 137 18.54 7.32 -3.33
C LYS A 137 18.42 6.56 -2.00
N PRO A 138 19.53 6.28 -1.31
CA PRO A 138 19.51 5.54 -0.05
C PRO A 138 18.84 6.31 1.11
N GLN A 139 18.50 7.59 0.91
CA GLN A 139 17.74 8.40 1.87
C GLN A 139 16.25 7.99 1.96
N VAL A 140 15.71 7.28 0.96
CA VAL A 140 14.32 6.85 0.96
C VAL A 140 14.10 5.84 2.09
N LYS A 141 13.30 6.24 3.09
CA LYS A 141 12.93 5.43 4.25
C LYS A 141 11.51 4.91 4.16
N GLY A 142 10.65 5.59 3.41
CA GLY A 142 9.25 5.19 3.24
C GLY A 142 8.89 4.91 1.79
N LEU A 143 8.22 3.79 1.57
CA LEU A 143 7.71 3.38 0.27
C LEU A 143 6.25 2.94 0.41
N HIS A 144 5.33 3.81 0.01
CA HIS A 144 3.89 3.53 0.07
C HIS A 144 3.37 3.23 -1.34
N LEU A 145 2.90 2.00 -1.52
CA LEU A 145 2.44 1.41 -2.77
C LEU A 145 1.04 0.81 -2.65
N PHE A 146 0.25 1.20 -1.64
CA PHE A 146 -1.11 0.72 -1.43
C PHE A 146 -1.94 0.81 -2.71
N GLY A 147 -2.68 -0.23 -3.08
CA GLY A 147 -3.61 -0.21 -4.22
C GLY A 147 -2.91 -0.11 -5.59
N ASN A 148 -1.77 -0.79 -5.74
CA ASN A 148 -1.09 -0.99 -7.03
C ASN A 148 -1.31 -2.42 -7.56
N LYS A 149 -0.54 -2.85 -8.56
CA LYS A 149 -0.63 -4.17 -9.19
C LYS A 149 0.66 -4.97 -9.05
N LEU A 150 1.39 -4.82 -7.95
CA LEU A 150 2.67 -5.52 -7.74
C LEU A 150 2.54 -7.04 -7.80
N ARG A 151 1.43 -7.60 -7.28
CA ARG A 151 1.22 -9.04 -7.07
C ARG A 151 2.34 -9.66 -6.22
N ASP A 152 2.27 -10.97 -6.00
CA ASP A 152 3.26 -11.71 -5.22
C ASP A 152 4.67 -11.62 -5.84
N HIS A 153 4.76 -11.70 -7.16
CA HIS A 153 6.05 -11.66 -7.86
C HIS A 153 6.74 -10.30 -7.71
N GLY A 154 6.02 -9.18 -7.91
CA GLY A 154 6.58 -7.85 -7.73
C GLY A 154 7.01 -7.60 -6.28
N LEU A 155 6.21 -8.04 -5.32
CA LEU A 155 6.55 -7.95 -3.90
C LEU A 155 7.79 -8.77 -3.54
N LEU A 156 7.90 -10.01 -4.04
CA LEU A 156 9.08 -10.86 -3.86
C LEU A 156 10.33 -10.21 -4.41
N THR A 157 10.27 -9.70 -5.64
CA THR A 157 11.37 -8.97 -6.26
C THR A 157 11.79 -7.77 -5.41
N LEU A 158 10.82 -6.95 -5.01
CA LEU A 158 11.05 -5.74 -4.23
C LEU A 158 11.72 -6.07 -2.88
N LEU A 159 11.17 -7.01 -2.12
CA LEU A 159 11.68 -7.35 -0.79
C LEU A 159 13.06 -8.02 -0.86
N ASN A 160 13.29 -8.93 -1.82
CA ASN A 160 14.63 -9.52 -2.01
C ASN A 160 15.67 -8.46 -2.35
N GLY A 161 15.34 -7.53 -3.26
CA GLY A 161 16.23 -6.43 -3.62
C GLY A 161 16.50 -5.47 -2.46
N ILE A 162 15.49 -5.19 -1.63
CA ILE A 162 15.64 -4.38 -0.41
C ILE A 162 16.58 -5.06 0.59
N VAL A 163 16.43 -6.38 0.83
CA VAL A 163 17.34 -7.14 1.70
C VAL A 163 18.77 -7.04 1.21
N GLU A 164 18.99 -7.31 -0.08
CA GLU A 164 20.31 -7.23 -0.70
C GLU A 164 20.93 -5.83 -0.52
N LEU A 165 20.14 -4.78 -0.79
CA LEU A 165 20.60 -3.39 -0.66
C LEU A 165 20.93 -3.01 0.79
N GLN A 166 20.10 -3.41 1.75
CA GLN A 166 20.34 -3.17 3.17
C GLN A 166 21.63 -3.87 3.64
N GLU A 167 21.82 -5.14 3.27
CA GLU A 167 23.04 -5.88 3.64
C GLU A 167 24.30 -5.29 3.01
N GLN A 168 24.25 -4.95 1.72
CA GLN A 168 25.38 -4.37 1.00
C GLN A 168 25.79 -3.03 1.62
N THR A 169 24.83 -2.16 1.89
CA THR A 169 25.11 -0.84 2.46
C THR A 169 25.50 -0.91 3.93
N ALA A 170 24.97 -1.86 4.72
CA ALA A 170 25.40 -2.12 6.08
C ALA A 170 26.85 -2.64 6.13
N ARG A 171 27.23 -3.56 5.23
CA ARG A 171 28.61 -4.05 5.11
C ARG A 171 29.57 -2.91 4.74
N ALA A 172 29.18 -2.06 3.80
CA ALA A 172 29.96 -0.88 3.42
C ALA A 172 30.10 0.11 4.59
N ALA A 173 29.02 0.38 5.34
CA ALA A 173 29.07 1.22 6.54
C ALA A 173 30.06 0.68 7.58
N ALA A 174 30.01 -0.64 7.86
CA ALA A 174 30.89 -1.28 8.82
C ALA A 174 32.36 -1.21 8.38
N ALA A 175 32.64 -1.41 7.09
CA ALA A 175 33.99 -1.28 6.53
C ALA A 175 34.54 0.15 6.66
N LEU A 176 33.70 1.16 6.37
CA LEU A 176 34.05 2.56 6.57
C LEU A 176 34.34 2.87 8.04
N GLN A 177 33.49 2.39 8.96
CA GLN A 177 33.67 2.58 10.40
C GLN A 177 34.97 1.94 10.91
N GLN A 178 35.32 0.74 10.43
CA GLN A 178 36.60 0.11 10.77
C GLN A 178 37.80 0.90 10.25
N ALA A 179 37.75 1.39 9.01
CA ALA A 179 38.82 2.20 8.43
C ALA A 179 39.06 3.52 9.20
N MET A 180 38.00 4.10 9.79
CA MET A 180 38.12 5.29 10.64
C MET A 180 38.74 5.00 12.02
N LEU A 181 38.52 3.81 12.58
CA LEU A 181 39.07 3.41 13.88
C LEU A 181 40.56 3.06 13.81
N PHE A 182 41.02 2.56 12.66
CA PHE A 182 42.41 2.21 12.42
C PHE A 182 42.96 2.98 11.21
N PRO A 183 43.24 4.29 11.38
CA PRO A 183 43.73 5.14 10.30
C PRO A 183 45.17 4.76 9.93
N SER A 184 45.31 3.79 9.03
CA SER A 184 46.53 3.54 8.27
C SER A 184 46.48 4.28 6.93
N GLU A 185 47.42 4.05 6.01
CA GLU A 185 47.36 4.56 4.62
C GLU A 185 46.06 4.20 3.86
N GLN A 186 45.20 3.35 4.44
CA GLN A 186 43.87 2.99 3.95
C GLN A 186 42.87 4.16 3.90
N LEU A 187 43.06 5.25 4.64
CA LEU A 187 42.21 6.46 4.53
C LEU A 187 42.27 7.10 3.13
N LEU A 188 43.39 6.94 2.42
CA LEU A 188 43.56 7.38 1.03
C LEU A 188 42.85 6.47 0.01
N GLN A 189 42.35 5.30 0.45
CA GLN A 189 41.64 4.32 -0.39
C GLN A 189 40.12 4.37 -0.20
N LEU A 190 39.61 5.26 0.66
CA LEU A 190 38.16 5.39 0.81
C LEU A 190 37.54 5.96 -0.48
N PRO A 191 36.39 5.41 -0.94
CA PRO A 191 35.70 5.92 -2.11
C PRO A 191 35.40 7.42 -1.96
N THR A 192 35.53 8.18 -3.04
CA THR A 192 35.09 9.58 -3.10
C THR A 192 33.62 9.68 -2.66
N GLY A 193 33.33 10.56 -1.69
CA GLY A 193 31.98 10.74 -1.14
C GLY A 193 31.67 9.91 0.12
N TRP A 194 32.65 9.21 0.71
CA TRP A 194 32.46 8.45 1.96
C TRP A 194 31.87 9.28 3.12
N SER A 195 32.16 10.58 3.17
CA SER A 195 31.62 11.50 4.19
C SER A 195 30.10 11.65 4.11
N SER A 196 29.54 11.44 2.92
CA SER A 196 28.10 11.52 2.64
C SER A 196 27.46 10.13 2.54
N PHE A 197 28.21 9.06 2.77
CA PHE A 197 27.68 7.70 2.72
C PHE A 197 26.57 7.52 3.77
N ARG A 198 25.53 6.77 3.39
CA ARG A 198 24.40 6.41 4.25
C ARG A 198 24.08 4.93 4.02
N ALA A 199 23.96 4.18 5.12
CA ALA A 199 23.39 2.84 5.04
C ALA A 199 21.90 2.95 4.70
N PHE A 200 21.43 2.11 3.78
CA PHE A 200 20.03 2.06 3.42
C PHE A 200 19.26 1.24 4.47
N ALA A 201 18.11 1.74 4.90
CA ALA A 201 17.18 1.02 5.75
C ALA A 201 15.75 1.50 5.44
N LEU A 202 14.90 0.58 4.97
CA LEU A 202 13.49 0.89 4.79
C LEU A 202 12.79 0.80 6.14
N LEU A 203 12.05 1.86 6.50
CA LEU A 203 11.33 2.00 7.76
C LEU A 203 9.82 1.93 7.58
N GLU A 204 9.30 2.34 6.43
CA GLU A 204 7.86 2.32 6.15
C GLU A 204 7.59 1.62 4.83
N LEU A 205 6.70 0.62 4.87
CA LEU A 205 6.24 -0.08 3.68
C LEU A 205 4.73 -0.19 3.72
N ASP A 206 4.04 0.32 2.69
CA ASP A 206 2.61 0.06 2.48
C ASP A 206 2.44 -0.71 1.18
N VAL A 207 2.03 -1.98 1.25
CA VAL A 207 1.80 -2.84 0.07
C VAL A 207 0.41 -3.45 0.08
N GLY A 208 -0.50 -2.91 0.89
CA GLY A 208 -1.91 -3.28 0.87
C GLY A 208 -2.55 -3.09 -0.52
N GLY A 209 -3.65 -3.78 -0.81
CA GLY A 209 -4.38 -3.61 -2.07
C GLY A 209 -3.60 -3.97 -3.34
N ASN A 210 -2.48 -4.69 -3.23
CA ASN A 210 -1.64 -5.09 -4.38
C ASN A 210 -2.03 -6.43 -5.01
N GLY A 211 -3.16 -7.00 -4.60
CA GLY A 211 -3.60 -8.33 -5.03
C GLY A 211 -2.66 -9.44 -4.57
N LEU A 212 -2.20 -9.36 -3.33
CA LEU A 212 -1.33 -10.36 -2.69
C LEU A 212 -2.13 -11.62 -2.34
N SER A 213 -1.55 -12.79 -2.60
CA SER A 213 -2.07 -14.09 -2.15
C SER A 213 -1.35 -14.56 -0.88
N SER A 214 -1.66 -15.78 -0.44
CA SER A 214 -0.92 -16.46 0.64
C SER A 214 0.59 -16.43 0.42
N GLU A 215 1.08 -16.56 -0.82
CA GLU A 215 2.52 -16.55 -1.09
C GLU A 215 3.14 -15.17 -0.85
N GLY A 216 2.48 -14.08 -1.28
CA GLY A 216 2.94 -12.72 -1.01
C GLY A 216 3.04 -12.42 0.50
N VAL A 217 2.06 -12.87 1.28
CA VAL A 217 2.07 -12.71 2.75
C VAL A 217 3.18 -13.54 3.41
N LYS A 218 3.48 -14.75 2.92
CA LYS A 218 4.61 -15.55 3.41
C LYS A 218 5.97 -14.90 3.11
N VAL A 219 6.11 -14.27 1.94
CA VAL A 219 7.31 -13.49 1.60
C VAL A 219 7.51 -12.35 2.60
N LEU A 220 6.44 -11.62 2.94
CA LEU A 220 6.47 -10.59 3.99
C LEU A 220 6.85 -11.18 5.35
N ALA A 221 6.28 -12.33 5.72
CA ALA A 221 6.62 -13.00 6.98
C ALA A 221 8.11 -13.36 7.05
N SER A 222 8.69 -13.88 5.96
CA SER A 222 10.12 -14.17 5.86
C SER A 222 10.98 -12.90 5.98
N TYR A 223 10.61 -11.83 5.28
CA TYR A 223 11.28 -10.53 5.33
C TYR A 223 11.27 -9.94 6.74
N VAL A 224 10.10 -9.90 7.39
CA VAL A 224 9.91 -9.36 8.74
C VAL A 224 10.65 -10.17 9.82
N ARG A 225 10.73 -11.50 9.64
CA ARG A 225 11.43 -12.40 10.55
C ARG A 225 12.94 -12.21 10.53
N SER A 226 13.52 -12.00 9.34
CA SER A 226 14.96 -12.13 9.14
C SER A 226 15.68 -10.79 8.94
N HIS A 227 15.06 -9.79 8.30
CA HIS A 227 15.79 -8.63 7.75
C HIS A 227 15.01 -7.29 7.80
N SER A 228 14.24 -7.05 8.85
CA SER A 228 13.34 -5.89 8.88
C SER A 228 13.70 -4.82 9.92
N TYR A 229 13.96 -3.63 9.42
CA TYR A 229 14.01 -2.37 10.17
C TYR A 229 12.64 -1.65 10.18
N LEU A 230 11.61 -2.26 9.56
CA LEU A 230 10.31 -1.61 9.39
C LEU A 230 9.72 -1.23 10.74
N GLN A 231 9.24 0.01 10.79
CA GLN A 231 8.50 0.60 11.90
C GLN A 231 7.01 0.70 11.56
N TYR A 232 6.68 0.81 10.26
CA TYR A 232 5.33 0.84 9.72
C TYR A 232 5.16 -0.22 8.61
N LEU A 233 4.07 -0.99 8.69
CA LEU A 233 3.69 -1.97 7.68
C LEU A 233 2.19 -1.86 7.34
N GLY A 234 1.89 -1.44 6.12
CA GLY A 234 0.53 -1.40 5.58
C GLY A 234 0.22 -2.63 4.74
N LEU A 235 -0.82 -3.38 5.14
CA LEU A 235 -1.30 -4.60 4.49
C LEU A 235 -2.83 -4.62 4.37
N ALA A 236 -3.49 -3.46 4.33
CA ALA A 236 -4.92 -3.41 4.12
C ALA A 236 -5.32 -4.05 2.77
N GLN A 237 -6.51 -4.62 2.66
CA GLN A 237 -7.03 -5.21 1.41
C GLN A 237 -6.11 -6.29 0.79
N THR A 238 -5.72 -7.27 1.61
CA THR A 238 -4.97 -8.48 1.27
C THR A 238 -5.77 -9.74 1.57
N SER A 239 -7.08 -9.68 1.30
CA SER A 239 -8.04 -10.77 1.56
C SER A 239 -7.82 -12.04 0.73
N GLY A 240 -6.84 -12.05 -0.19
CA GLY A 240 -6.45 -13.23 -0.96
C GLY A 240 -5.55 -14.21 -0.20
N ALA A 241 -5.11 -13.86 1.02
CA ALA A 241 -4.30 -14.72 1.87
C ALA A 241 -5.14 -15.58 2.82
N ASP A 242 -4.79 -16.86 2.93
CA ASP A 242 -5.41 -17.78 3.86
C ASP A 242 -4.93 -17.60 5.31
N LEU A 243 -5.61 -18.28 6.24
CA LEU A 243 -5.30 -18.23 7.66
C LEU A 243 -3.89 -18.74 8.00
N ALA A 244 -3.33 -19.67 7.21
CA ALA A 244 -1.98 -20.20 7.44
C ALA A 244 -0.91 -19.16 7.10
N ALA A 245 -1.09 -18.40 6.01
CA ALA A 245 -0.22 -17.29 5.67
C ALA A 245 -0.27 -16.17 6.73
N TRP A 246 -1.47 -15.82 7.23
CA TRP A 246 -1.62 -14.88 8.34
C TRP A 246 -0.94 -15.37 9.61
N LYS A 247 -1.10 -16.66 9.94
CA LYS A 247 -0.40 -17.27 11.06
C LYS A 247 1.11 -17.12 10.93
N GLU A 248 1.67 -17.36 9.74
CA GLU A 248 3.10 -17.23 9.53
C GLU A 248 3.59 -15.78 9.70
N LEU A 249 2.84 -14.81 9.19
CA LEU A 249 3.13 -13.39 9.39
C LEU A 249 3.08 -13.02 10.87
N PHE A 250 2.03 -13.41 11.60
CA PHE A 250 1.94 -13.11 13.03
C PHE A 250 3.01 -13.82 13.86
N ASP A 251 3.35 -15.07 13.53
CA ASP A 251 4.48 -15.75 14.17
C ASP A 251 5.82 -15.06 13.88
N SER A 252 6.01 -14.47 12.69
CA SER A 252 7.21 -13.66 12.40
C SER A 252 7.30 -12.38 13.26
N LEU A 253 6.17 -11.85 13.69
CA LEU A 253 6.09 -10.60 14.46
C LEU A 253 6.30 -10.79 15.96
N LYS A 254 6.14 -12.01 16.51
CA LYS A 254 6.34 -12.28 17.95
C LYS A 254 7.70 -11.81 18.46
N GLY A 255 8.76 -12.10 17.71
CA GLY A 255 10.13 -11.69 18.02
C GLY A 255 10.59 -10.40 17.32
N ASN A 256 9.74 -9.78 16.51
CA ASN A 256 10.11 -8.57 15.77
C ASN A 256 10.15 -7.37 16.72
N GLY A 257 11.33 -6.75 16.88
CA GLY A 257 11.54 -5.62 17.79
C GLY A 257 11.40 -4.23 17.17
N SER A 258 11.23 -4.13 15.86
CA SER A 258 11.26 -2.87 15.11
C SER A 258 9.87 -2.33 14.75
N LEU A 259 8.91 -3.20 14.45
CA LEU A 259 7.60 -2.80 13.96
C LEU A 259 6.74 -2.19 15.07
N THR A 260 6.31 -0.95 14.88
CA THR A 260 5.51 -0.21 15.87
C THR A 260 4.07 0.02 15.39
N GLN A 261 3.83 -0.01 14.08
CA GLN A 261 2.52 0.20 13.49
C GLN A 261 2.25 -0.82 12.38
N ILE A 262 1.04 -1.40 12.42
CA ILE A 262 0.54 -2.29 11.36
C ILE A 262 -0.89 -1.92 10.98
N ILE A 263 -1.17 -1.87 9.68
CA ILE A 263 -2.50 -1.60 9.12
C ILE A 263 -3.01 -2.88 8.47
N LEU A 264 -4.12 -3.41 8.97
CA LEU A 264 -4.70 -4.69 8.54
C LEU A 264 -6.17 -4.56 8.11
N ASP A 265 -6.60 -3.36 7.74
CA ASP A 265 -8.01 -3.11 7.39
C ASP A 265 -8.46 -3.92 6.19
N GLU A 266 -9.74 -4.29 6.16
CA GLU A 266 -10.36 -4.96 5.01
C GLU A 266 -9.64 -6.25 4.56
N ASN A 267 -9.07 -7.01 5.51
CA ASN A 267 -8.37 -8.27 5.23
C ASN A 267 -9.22 -9.53 5.42
N ASN A 268 -10.47 -9.37 5.87
CA ASN A 268 -11.38 -10.49 6.15
C ASN A 268 -10.76 -11.54 7.10
N LEU A 269 -10.03 -11.09 8.12
CA LEU A 269 -9.37 -11.97 9.09
C LEU A 269 -10.37 -12.83 9.88
N GLY A 270 -11.55 -12.27 10.17
CA GLY A 270 -12.55 -12.86 11.06
C GLY A 270 -12.02 -13.13 12.46
N ASP A 271 -12.82 -13.80 13.28
CA ASP A 271 -12.41 -14.21 14.63
C ASP A 271 -11.17 -15.13 14.65
N PRO A 272 -11.02 -16.13 13.74
CA PRO A 272 -9.84 -16.98 13.74
C PRO A 272 -8.54 -16.22 13.44
N GLY A 273 -8.56 -15.30 12.47
CA GLY A 273 -7.38 -14.50 12.12
C GLY A 273 -7.00 -13.54 13.24
N VAL A 274 -7.99 -12.90 13.85
CA VAL A 274 -7.77 -11.99 14.98
C VAL A 274 -7.29 -12.72 16.24
N ARG A 275 -7.71 -13.96 16.48
CA ARG A 275 -7.14 -14.76 17.56
C ARG A 275 -5.63 -14.95 17.41
N LEU A 276 -5.16 -15.22 16.19
CA LEU A 276 -3.72 -15.35 15.91
C LEU A 276 -2.98 -14.03 16.18
N LEU A 277 -3.58 -12.90 15.78
CA LEU A 277 -3.04 -11.58 16.08
C LEU A 277 -3.03 -11.30 17.59
N ALA A 278 -4.10 -11.67 18.30
CA ALA A 278 -4.20 -11.53 19.76
C ALA A 278 -3.12 -12.35 20.48
N ASP A 279 -2.85 -13.57 20.03
CA ASP A 279 -1.76 -14.39 20.58
C ASP A 279 -0.38 -13.78 20.28
N MET A 280 -0.16 -13.26 19.07
CA MET A 280 1.06 -12.52 18.75
C MET A 280 1.23 -11.27 19.62
N LEU A 281 0.15 -10.52 19.85
CA LEU A 281 0.15 -9.33 20.72
C LEU A 281 0.48 -9.65 22.18
N LYS A 282 0.24 -10.86 22.68
CA LYS A 282 0.65 -11.22 24.05
C LYS A 282 2.17 -11.34 24.19
N GLU A 283 2.86 -11.70 23.11
CA GLU A 283 4.31 -11.95 23.09
C GLU A 283 5.12 -10.75 22.57
N ASN A 284 4.59 -10.01 21.60
CA ASN A 284 5.29 -8.91 20.94
C ASN A 284 5.42 -7.68 21.87
N ALA A 285 6.62 -7.12 21.99
CA ALA A 285 6.89 -5.95 22.84
C ALA A 285 7.02 -4.61 22.09
N SER A 286 7.03 -4.61 20.76
CA SER A 286 7.35 -3.44 19.92
C SER A 286 6.12 -2.72 19.36
N LEU A 287 5.08 -3.47 18.98
CA LEU A 287 3.89 -2.95 18.33
C LEU A 287 3.11 -2.02 19.27
N ARG A 288 2.65 -0.88 18.75
CA ARG A 288 1.92 0.15 19.50
C ARG A 288 0.64 0.58 18.81
N GLN A 289 0.54 0.42 17.50
CA GLN A 289 -0.61 0.87 16.72
C GLN A 289 -1.08 -0.25 15.79
N VAL A 290 -2.37 -0.57 15.87
CA VAL A 290 -2.98 -1.66 15.09
C VAL A 290 -4.32 -1.20 14.53
N ASP A 291 -4.47 -1.22 13.21
CA ASP A 291 -5.74 -0.94 12.54
C ASP A 291 -6.33 -2.24 11.99
N LEU A 292 -7.57 -2.52 12.38
CA LEU A 292 -8.32 -3.77 12.10
C LEU A 292 -9.74 -3.46 11.62
N ASP A 293 -9.96 -2.31 11.00
CA ASP A 293 -11.26 -1.90 10.51
C ASP A 293 -11.77 -2.90 9.46
N ARG A 294 -13.08 -3.17 9.47
CA ARG A 294 -13.75 -4.02 8.46
C ARG A 294 -13.12 -5.41 8.28
N ASN A 295 -12.83 -6.10 9.37
CA ASN A 295 -12.24 -7.44 9.34
C ASN A 295 -13.22 -8.58 9.64
N GLY A 296 -14.52 -8.27 9.77
CA GLY A 296 -15.54 -9.28 10.09
C GLY A 296 -15.41 -9.84 11.50
N ILE A 297 -14.88 -9.05 12.43
CA ILE A 297 -14.62 -9.46 13.82
C ILE A 297 -15.93 -9.41 14.61
N SER A 298 -16.28 -10.48 15.30
CA SER A 298 -17.43 -10.53 16.21
C SER A 298 -17.02 -10.30 17.67
N ASP A 299 -17.96 -10.38 18.60
CA ASP A 299 -17.64 -10.36 20.03
C ASP A 299 -16.65 -11.47 20.44
N VAL A 300 -16.58 -12.59 19.71
CA VAL A 300 -15.61 -13.67 20.00
C VAL A 300 -14.19 -13.15 19.78
N GLY A 301 -13.88 -12.62 18.60
CA GLY A 301 -12.57 -12.03 18.31
C GLY A 301 -12.31 -10.77 19.13
N GLY A 302 -13.35 -9.97 19.43
CA GLY A 302 -13.23 -8.82 20.34
C GLY A 302 -12.80 -9.22 21.76
N ASN A 303 -13.28 -10.35 22.29
CA ASN A 303 -12.83 -10.87 23.57
C ASN A 303 -11.40 -11.41 23.52
N ASP A 304 -10.98 -12.01 22.39
CA ASP A 304 -9.59 -12.43 22.18
C ASP A 304 -8.64 -11.21 22.20
N ILE A 305 -9.01 -10.11 21.53
CA ILE A 305 -8.28 -8.82 21.59
C ILE A 305 -8.22 -8.29 23.02
N MET A 306 -9.36 -8.21 23.71
CA MET A 306 -9.42 -7.75 25.10
C MET A 306 -8.47 -8.55 25.99
N GLY A 307 -8.47 -9.88 25.84
CA GLY A 307 -7.55 -10.75 26.57
C GLY A 307 -6.08 -10.45 26.27
N ALA A 308 -5.74 -10.14 25.02
CA ALA A 308 -4.38 -9.72 24.66
C ALA A 308 -3.99 -8.37 25.28
N LEU A 309 -4.89 -7.38 25.26
CA LEU A 309 -4.64 -6.05 25.84
C LEU A 309 -4.33 -6.15 27.34
N LEU A 310 -5.08 -6.96 28.09
CA LEU A 310 -4.86 -7.18 29.52
C LEU A 310 -3.51 -7.84 29.84
N CYS A 311 -2.92 -8.58 28.90
CA CYS A 311 -1.57 -9.14 29.05
C CYS A 311 -0.46 -8.11 28.78
N ARG A 312 -0.74 -7.03 28.05
CA ARG A 312 0.26 -6.04 27.56
C ARG A 312 0.51 -4.90 28.56
N THR A 313 0.78 -5.22 29.82
CA THR A 313 0.96 -4.20 30.89
C THR A 313 2.23 -3.36 30.77
N GLN A 314 3.30 -3.91 30.20
CA GLN A 314 4.59 -3.20 30.02
C GLN A 314 4.69 -2.45 28.70
N PHE A 315 3.96 -2.92 27.68
CA PHE A 315 4.08 -2.46 26.29
C PHE A 315 2.68 -2.26 25.69
N PRO A 316 1.89 -1.34 26.23
CA PRO A 316 0.52 -1.18 25.80
C PRO A 316 0.41 -0.70 24.35
N LEU A 317 -0.73 -1.00 23.73
CA LEU A 317 -1.08 -0.35 22.48
C LEU A 317 -1.52 1.08 22.77
N LEU A 318 -1.03 2.01 21.96
CA LEU A 318 -1.42 3.42 21.98
C LEU A 318 -2.58 3.70 21.03
N HIS A 319 -2.77 2.82 20.04
CA HIS A 319 -3.85 2.92 19.07
C HIS A 319 -4.36 1.53 18.69
N LEU A 320 -5.69 1.41 18.64
CA LEU A 320 -6.39 0.25 18.13
C LEU A 320 -7.67 0.72 17.43
N SER A 321 -7.74 0.55 16.11
CA SER A 321 -8.96 0.79 15.34
C SER A 321 -9.68 -0.53 15.04
N LEU A 322 -10.98 -0.58 15.33
CA LEU A 322 -11.85 -1.74 15.12
C LEU A 322 -13.19 -1.33 14.49
N GLN A 323 -13.22 -0.22 13.76
CA GLN A 323 -14.42 0.32 13.14
C GLN A 323 -15.02 -0.65 12.13
N GLU A 324 -16.35 -0.58 11.99
CA GLU A 324 -17.10 -1.37 11.01
C GLU A 324 -16.85 -2.90 11.14
N ASN A 325 -16.65 -3.38 12.38
CA ASN A 325 -16.69 -4.78 12.74
C ASN A 325 -18.02 -5.13 13.44
N GLY A 326 -18.29 -6.43 13.59
CA GLY A 326 -19.48 -6.98 14.28
C GLY A 326 -19.34 -7.07 15.81
N ILE A 327 -18.55 -6.18 16.43
CA ILE A 327 -18.33 -6.13 17.88
C ILE A 327 -19.45 -5.30 18.51
N SER A 328 -20.06 -5.80 19.58
CA SER A 328 -21.09 -5.10 20.34
C SER A 328 -20.56 -3.80 20.94
N ALA A 329 -21.42 -2.78 21.02
CA ALA A 329 -21.04 -1.46 21.54
C ALA A 329 -20.48 -1.52 22.97
N GLY A 330 -21.01 -2.42 23.81
CA GLY A 330 -20.53 -2.61 25.17
C GLY A 330 -19.10 -3.16 25.24
N LEU A 331 -18.78 -4.16 24.40
CA LEU A 331 -17.44 -4.70 24.33
C LEU A 331 -16.46 -3.68 23.71
N MET A 332 -16.87 -2.99 22.64
CA MET A 332 -16.07 -1.94 22.01
C MET A 332 -15.70 -0.83 23.01
N SER A 333 -16.64 -0.39 23.84
CA SER A 333 -16.37 0.64 24.88
C SER A 333 -15.29 0.17 25.85
N ARG A 334 -15.37 -1.07 26.31
CA ARG A 334 -14.36 -1.65 27.21
C ARG A 334 -12.99 -1.73 26.54
N ILE A 335 -12.92 -2.19 25.28
CA ILE A 335 -11.66 -2.25 24.52
C ILE A 335 -11.04 -0.86 24.41
N GLN A 336 -11.85 0.16 24.09
CA GLN A 336 -11.39 1.54 23.97
C GLN A 336 -10.93 2.14 25.30
N GLU A 337 -11.55 1.77 26.42
CA GLU A 337 -11.10 2.17 27.75
C GLU A 337 -9.71 1.59 28.03
N GLU A 338 -9.50 0.29 27.82
CA GLU A 338 -8.19 -0.35 28.03
C GLU A 338 -7.08 0.31 27.20
N VAL A 339 -7.34 0.69 25.95
CA VAL A 339 -6.33 1.35 25.09
C VAL A 339 -6.10 2.83 25.47
N LYS A 340 -7.09 3.53 26.03
CA LYS A 340 -6.96 4.94 26.43
C LYS A 340 -6.22 5.13 27.76
N TYR A 341 -6.30 4.14 28.65
CA TYR A 341 -5.78 4.24 30.02
C TYR A 341 -4.39 3.61 30.21
N THR A 342 -3.78 3.12 29.13
CA THR A 342 -2.43 2.55 29.12
C THR A 342 -1.39 3.47 28.50
#